data_AF-A0A168RDP8-F1
#
_entry.id   AF-A0A168RDP8-F1
#
_cell.length_a   1.000
_cell.length_b   1.000
_cell.length_c   1.000
_cell.angle_alpha   90.00
_cell.angle_beta   90.00
_cell.angle_gamma   90.00
#
_symmetry.space_group_name_H-M   'P 1'
#
loop_
_entity.id
_entity.type
_entity.pdbx_description
1 polymer ?
#
loop_
_entity_poly.entity_id
_entity_poly.type
_entity_poly.pdbx_seq_one_letter_code
_entity_poly.pdbx_strand_id
1 'polypeptide(L)'
;MKKLKFYTPLILSLSPIIAFSAACDNNSNNKETSVLTDVNLKNLTKEYKKALINLKTNFTYKVAGTKTTFTANNNSENTTVLNKLTQELLPLVLSQRDIYNEEELSSDNKLNVNLLDLYKKLNNSAKYSEILSHSNFIFIQNSKIDAVIQAFNSLAQDLVSQISADSVNFNNFSDYDNSNNNSRSYLIANYNNWTLNNKIPSQDEVQRVISYDYKTLSTLLSNTNPQLWDESHSHEIIIYDNDNKNSHNHSHALANMIHEFAHLFEFNEKENIKNQFLADTQEIVNFLDAQINDESIQNKTIYNEFKNDFLIFKEKIEKLFSQDVEDVEEFSITFNEQVKNTIKILEEISKIFKLDTKSIFVEIALANGNKISEQ
;
A
#
# COMPACT_ATOMS: atom_id res chain seq x y z
N MET A 1 6.90 -1.95 -50.52
CA MET A 1 6.38 -3.15 -49.82
C MET A 1 7.53 -4.12 -49.51
N LYS A 2 7.85 -4.34 -48.23
CA LYS A 2 7.98 -5.67 -47.57
C LYS A 2 8.67 -5.53 -46.20
N LYS A 3 7.80 -5.48 -45.18
CA LYS A 3 7.88 -6.02 -43.81
C LYS A 3 9.26 -6.33 -43.21
N LEU A 4 9.65 -5.57 -42.19
CA LEU A 4 10.45 -6.11 -41.08
C LEU A 4 9.56 -6.99 -40.20
N LYS A 5 10.03 -8.21 -39.92
CA LYS A 5 9.39 -9.16 -39.00
C LYS A 5 9.97 -8.95 -37.60
N PHE A 6 9.10 -8.72 -36.63
CA PHE A 6 9.42 -8.83 -35.21
C PHE A 6 9.61 -10.30 -34.85
N TYR A 7 10.67 -10.61 -34.10
CA TYR A 7 10.84 -11.89 -33.41
C TYR A 7 10.58 -11.63 -31.92
N THR A 8 9.43 -12.08 -31.42
CA THR A 8 9.19 -12.32 -30.00
C THR A 8 9.86 -13.64 -29.60
N PRO A 9 10.66 -13.72 -28.52
CA PRO A 9 10.95 -15.00 -27.92
C PRO A 9 9.73 -15.46 -27.11
N LEU A 10 9.03 -16.44 -27.69
CA LEU A 10 8.09 -17.33 -27.04
C LEU A 10 8.85 -18.06 -25.91
N ILE A 11 8.61 -17.70 -24.64
CA ILE A 11 9.08 -18.50 -23.51
C ILE A 11 8.19 -19.75 -23.47
N LEU A 12 8.70 -20.81 -24.08
CA LEU A 12 8.14 -22.16 -24.01
C LEU A 12 8.12 -22.62 -22.56
N SER A 13 6.91 -22.91 -22.10
CA SER A 13 6.60 -23.69 -20.91
C SER A 13 7.45 -24.97 -20.87
N LEU A 14 8.45 -25.00 -19.99
CA LEU A 14 9.07 -26.25 -19.55
C LEU A 14 8.18 -26.85 -18.47
N SER A 15 7.22 -27.65 -18.89
CA SER A 15 6.56 -28.61 -18.01
C SER A 15 7.62 -29.60 -17.50
N PRO A 16 7.76 -29.85 -16.18
CA PRO A 16 8.64 -30.90 -15.72
C PRO A 16 8.09 -32.26 -16.18
N ILE A 17 8.82 -32.92 -17.07
CA ILE A 17 8.58 -34.32 -17.45
C ILE A 17 8.92 -35.17 -16.22
N ILE A 18 7.88 -35.57 -15.48
CA ILE A 18 8.00 -36.61 -14.45
C ILE A 18 8.14 -37.95 -15.19
N ALA A 19 9.36 -38.46 -15.29
CA ALA A 19 9.61 -39.81 -15.77
C ALA A 19 9.18 -40.81 -14.70
N PHE A 20 8.04 -41.48 -14.92
CA PHE A 20 7.63 -42.66 -14.17
C PHE A 20 8.45 -43.86 -14.65
N SER A 21 9.35 -44.37 -13.81
CA SER A 21 9.86 -45.74 -13.93
C SER A 21 9.15 -46.60 -12.89
N ALA A 22 8.19 -47.40 -13.35
CA ALA A 22 7.59 -48.45 -12.55
C ALA A 22 8.57 -49.62 -12.42
N ALA A 23 9.00 -49.90 -11.20
CA ALA A 23 9.50 -51.22 -10.81
C ALA A 23 8.61 -51.69 -9.65
N CYS A 24 7.80 -52.71 -9.92
CA CYS A 24 6.93 -53.33 -8.93
C CYS A 24 7.79 -54.07 -7.89
N ASP A 25 7.66 -53.71 -6.62
CA ASP A 25 7.95 -54.62 -5.52
C ASP A 25 6.89 -54.48 -4.43
N ASN A 26 6.08 -55.52 -4.28
CA ASN A 26 4.94 -55.59 -3.38
C ASN A 26 5.39 -55.79 -1.93
N ASN A 27 5.93 -54.73 -1.30
CA ASN A 27 5.95 -54.53 0.16
C ASN A 27 6.43 -53.12 0.61
N SER A 28 6.50 -52.12 -0.27
CA SER A 28 7.09 -50.79 0.01
C SER A 28 6.12 -49.62 0.26
N ASN A 29 4.80 -49.83 0.16
CA ASN A 29 3.81 -48.74 0.05
C ASN A 29 3.87 -47.65 1.15
N ASN A 30 4.34 -47.93 2.37
CA ASN A 30 4.45 -46.91 3.41
C ASN A 30 5.77 -46.12 3.38
N LYS A 31 6.86 -46.66 2.85
CA LYS A 31 8.17 -45.96 2.79
C LYS A 31 8.30 -45.10 1.54
N GLU A 32 7.74 -45.53 0.42
CA GLU A 32 7.87 -44.82 -0.85
C GLU A 32 6.96 -43.58 -0.90
N THR A 33 5.73 -43.71 -0.38
CA THR A 33 4.81 -42.58 -0.20
C THR A 33 5.32 -41.57 0.84
N SER A 34 5.99 -42.00 1.91
CA SER A 34 6.57 -41.07 2.89
C SER A 34 7.76 -40.30 2.31
N VAL A 35 8.63 -40.94 1.53
CA VAL A 35 9.77 -40.30 0.86
C VAL A 35 9.33 -39.27 -0.20
N LEU A 36 8.31 -39.60 -1.01
CA LEU A 36 7.76 -38.66 -2.00
C LEU A 36 7.06 -37.46 -1.34
N THR A 37 6.36 -37.69 -0.23
CA THR A 37 5.73 -36.66 0.59
C THR A 37 6.77 -35.69 1.16
N ASP A 38 7.89 -36.21 1.68
CA ASP A 38 8.98 -35.40 2.22
C ASP A 38 9.69 -34.56 1.15
N VAL A 39 9.91 -35.10 -0.05
CA VAL A 39 10.53 -34.37 -1.17
C VAL A 39 9.64 -33.22 -1.66
N ASN A 40 8.34 -33.47 -1.82
CA ASN A 40 7.39 -32.44 -2.27
C ASN A 40 7.24 -31.33 -1.23
N LEU A 41 7.10 -31.67 0.06
CA LEU A 41 7.03 -30.70 1.15
C LEU A 41 8.31 -29.83 1.21
N LYS A 42 9.48 -30.45 1.05
CA LYS A 42 10.77 -29.75 1.00
C LYS A 42 10.84 -28.73 -0.13
N ASN A 43 10.40 -29.10 -1.34
CA ASN A 43 10.45 -28.22 -2.50
C ASN A 43 9.46 -27.06 -2.34
N LEU A 44 8.20 -27.34 -1.97
CA LEU A 44 7.19 -26.30 -1.75
C LEU A 44 7.59 -25.34 -0.61
N THR A 45 8.19 -25.84 0.47
CA THR A 45 8.67 -24.96 1.56
C THR A 45 9.82 -24.06 1.10
N LYS A 46 10.71 -24.55 0.21
CA LYS A 46 11.76 -23.72 -0.39
C LYS A 46 11.18 -22.65 -1.32
N GLU A 47 10.21 -23.01 -2.14
CA GLU A 47 9.51 -22.07 -3.02
C GLU A 47 8.80 -20.99 -2.21
N TYR A 48 8.08 -21.39 -1.15
CA TYR A 48 7.43 -20.46 -0.23
C TYR A 48 8.43 -19.51 0.42
N LYS A 49 9.56 -20.02 0.93
CA LYS A 49 10.64 -19.18 1.48
C LYS A 49 11.16 -18.18 0.44
N LYS A 50 11.38 -18.62 -0.80
CA LYS A 50 11.84 -17.74 -1.88
C LYS A 50 10.80 -16.66 -2.19
N ALA A 51 9.52 -17.02 -2.21
CA ALA A 51 8.41 -16.07 -2.42
C ALA A 51 8.36 -15.02 -1.30
N LEU A 52 8.48 -15.41 -0.02
CA LEU A 52 8.53 -14.45 1.10
C LEU A 52 9.71 -13.48 1.00
N ILE A 53 10.90 -13.97 0.62
CA ILE A 53 12.07 -13.10 0.41
C ILE A 53 11.82 -12.11 -0.74
N ASN A 54 11.17 -12.57 -1.81
CA ASN A 54 10.82 -11.73 -2.94
C ASN A 54 9.87 -10.61 -2.52
N LEU A 55 8.75 -10.96 -1.84
CA LEU A 55 7.78 -10.00 -1.32
C LEU A 55 8.46 -8.98 -0.39
N LYS A 56 9.31 -9.46 0.53
CA LYS A 56 10.05 -8.61 1.46
C LYS A 56 10.91 -7.59 0.71
N THR A 57 11.70 -8.08 -0.24
CA THR A 57 12.66 -7.27 -0.99
C THR A 57 11.96 -6.24 -1.88
N ASN A 58 10.91 -6.66 -2.58
CA ASN A 58 10.32 -5.91 -3.68
C ASN A 58 9.08 -5.10 -3.31
N PHE A 59 8.56 -5.23 -2.10
CA PHE A 59 7.32 -4.54 -1.70
C PHE A 59 7.40 -3.81 -0.36
N THR A 60 8.23 -4.29 0.57
CA THR A 60 8.39 -3.62 1.87
C THR A 60 9.59 -2.68 1.88
N TYR A 61 9.59 -1.74 2.82
CA TYR A 61 10.70 -0.84 3.04
C TYR A 61 11.72 -1.46 4.01
N LYS A 62 12.93 -0.93 3.99
CA LYS A 62 13.98 -1.31 4.95
C LYS A 62 13.55 -1.02 6.38
N VAL A 63 13.94 -1.92 7.27
CA VAL A 63 13.68 -1.84 8.70
C VAL A 63 15.00 -1.76 9.46
N ALA A 64 15.12 -0.77 10.35
CA ALA A 64 16.22 -0.61 11.29
C ALA A 64 15.69 -0.77 12.72
N GLY A 65 15.85 -1.97 13.29
CA GLY A 65 15.28 -2.32 14.59
C GLY A 65 13.75 -2.41 14.51
N THR A 66 13.04 -1.51 15.19
CA THR A 66 11.57 -1.42 15.18
C THR A 66 11.05 -0.26 14.33
N LYS A 67 11.92 0.38 13.53
CA LYS A 67 11.57 1.54 12.72
C LYS A 67 11.74 1.24 11.24
N THR A 68 10.78 1.68 10.44
CA THR A 68 10.86 1.68 8.98
C THR A 68 11.61 2.92 8.51
N THR A 69 12.57 2.77 7.58
CA THR A 69 13.39 3.89 7.08
C THR A 69 12.88 4.49 5.78
N PHE A 70 11.68 4.08 5.33
CA PHE A 70 11.03 4.50 4.06
C PHE A 70 11.97 4.49 2.85
N THR A 71 12.96 3.59 2.87
CA THR A 71 13.92 3.37 1.79
C THR A 71 13.72 1.96 1.26
N ALA A 72 13.65 1.80 -0.06
CA ALA A 72 13.57 0.48 -0.68
C ALA A 72 14.80 -0.38 -0.34
N ASN A 73 14.64 -1.71 -0.43
CA ASN A 73 15.76 -2.63 -0.32
C ASN A 73 16.77 -2.41 -1.47
N ASN A 74 18.07 -2.58 -1.22
CA ASN A 74 19.12 -2.30 -2.22
C ASN A 74 18.96 -3.08 -3.53
N ASN A 75 18.33 -4.25 -3.46
CA ASN A 75 18.13 -5.15 -4.61
C ASN A 75 16.65 -5.20 -5.04
N SER A 76 15.85 -4.22 -4.63
CA SER A 76 14.45 -4.14 -5.02
C SER A 76 14.32 -3.75 -6.48
N GLU A 77 13.63 -4.56 -7.28
CA GLU A 77 13.28 -4.23 -8.66
C GLU A 77 12.25 -3.09 -8.75
N ASN A 78 11.51 -2.86 -7.65
CA ASN A 78 10.47 -1.83 -7.55
C ASN A 78 10.94 -0.56 -6.82
N THR A 79 12.25 -0.33 -6.74
CA THR A 79 12.82 0.85 -6.07
C THR A 79 12.21 2.16 -6.60
N THR A 80 11.99 2.26 -7.91
CA THR A 80 11.42 3.46 -8.53
C THR A 80 10.01 3.77 -8.00
N VAL A 81 9.11 2.79 -8.02
CA VAL A 81 7.71 2.98 -7.59
C VAL A 81 7.62 3.20 -6.08
N LEU A 82 8.40 2.44 -5.29
CA LEU A 82 8.46 2.62 -3.84
C LEU A 82 8.98 4.02 -3.44
N ASN A 83 9.95 4.57 -4.18
CA ASN A 83 10.43 5.92 -3.98
C ASN A 83 9.42 6.97 -4.46
N LYS A 84 8.73 6.74 -5.58
CA LYS A 84 7.65 7.62 -6.05
C LYS A 84 6.57 7.79 -4.99
N LEU A 85 6.17 6.69 -4.34
CA LEU A 85 5.18 6.76 -3.27
C LEU A 85 5.61 7.66 -2.10
N THR A 86 6.83 7.49 -1.57
CA THR A 86 7.28 8.17 -0.34
C THR A 86 7.95 9.52 -0.58
N GLN A 87 8.59 9.71 -1.72
CA GLN A 87 9.38 10.92 -2.03
C GLN A 87 8.64 11.89 -2.95
N GLU A 88 7.59 11.44 -3.66
CA GLU A 88 6.81 12.28 -4.57
C GLU A 88 5.35 12.39 -4.13
N LEU A 89 4.59 11.29 -4.08
CA LEU A 89 3.14 11.34 -3.87
C LEU A 89 2.74 11.71 -2.43
N LEU A 90 3.25 10.98 -1.43
CA LEU A 90 2.93 11.27 -0.02
C LEU A 90 3.32 12.71 0.39
N PRO A 91 4.49 13.27 -0.02
CA PRO A 91 4.85 14.66 0.25
C PRO A 91 3.95 15.72 -0.39
N LEU A 92 3.12 15.39 -1.40
CA LEU A 92 2.10 16.33 -1.90
C LEU A 92 1.02 16.59 -0.84
N VAL A 93 0.72 15.59 -0.02
CA VAL A 93 -0.35 15.63 0.97
C VAL A 93 0.19 15.93 2.36
N LEU A 94 1.23 15.22 2.79
CA LEU A 94 1.77 15.25 4.15
C LEU A 94 3.09 16.02 4.23
N SER A 95 3.49 16.38 5.45
CA SER A 95 4.84 16.90 5.71
C SER A 95 5.86 15.76 5.88
N GLN A 96 7.15 16.07 5.78
CA GLN A 96 8.23 15.13 6.09
C GLN A 96 8.15 14.62 7.53
N ARG A 97 7.73 15.47 8.48
CA ARG A 97 7.54 15.04 9.87
C ARG A 97 6.44 13.98 9.96
N ASP A 98 5.35 14.15 9.23
CA ASP A 98 4.24 13.19 9.21
C ASP A 98 4.65 11.85 8.57
N ILE A 99 5.50 11.88 7.55
CA ILE A 99 5.92 10.67 6.81
C ILE A 99 7.06 9.94 7.54
N TYR A 100 8.12 10.68 7.92
CA TYR A 100 9.38 10.11 8.37
C TYR A 100 9.59 10.21 9.89
N ASN A 101 8.76 10.99 10.60
CA ASN A 101 8.96 11.34 12.01
C ASN A 101 10.35 11.97 12.27
N GLU A 102 10.84 12.75 11.30
CA GLU A 102 12.08 13.51 11.38
C GLU A 102 11.75 15.00 11.43
N GLU A 103 12.48 15.75 12.26
CA GLU A 103 12.38 17.22 12.26
C GLU A 103 13.10 17.77 11.03
N GLU A 104 12.54 18.81 10.43
CA GLU A 104 13.11 19.45 9.25
C GLU A 104 14.52 19.97 9.54
N LEU A 105 15.50 19.55 8.73
CA LEU A 105 16.89 19.98 8.86
C LEU A 105 17.21 21.25 8.04
N SER A 106 16.31 21.72 7.16
CA SER A 106 16.54 22.94 6.36
C SER A 106 15.29 23.83 6.22
N SER A 107 15.46 25.13 6.45
CA SER A 107 14.43 26.16 6.37
C SER A 107 13.89 26.46 4.96
N ASP A 108 14.36 25.76 3.93
CA ASP A 108 14.20 26.18 2.53
C ASP A 108 13.16 25.36 1.75
N ASN A 109 12.67 24.23 2.28
CA ASN A 109 11.68 23.42 1.55
C ASN A 109 10.25 23.90 1.81
N LYS A 110 9.84 24.98 1.16
CA LYS A 110 8.50 25.58 1.30
C LYS A 110 7.32 24.63 0.99
N LEU A 111 7.57 23.49 0.34
CA LEU A 111 6.55 22.48 0.06
C LEU A 111 6.39 21.44 1.18
N ASN A 112 7.29 21.45 2.17
CA ASN A 112 7.31 20.57 3.32
C ASN A 112 6.27 20.97 4.38
N VAL A 113 5.01 21.02 3.98
CA VAL A 113 3.90 21.45 4.82
C VAL A 113 2.73 20.52 4.57
N ASN A 114 2.04 20.11 5.64
CA ASN A 114 0.83 19.30 5.50
C ASN A 114 -0.26 20.12 4.78
N LEU A 115 -0.84 19.53 3.73
CA LEU A 115 -1.82 20.18 2.86
C LEU A 115 -3.10 20.55 3.60
N LEU A 116 -3.59 19.66 4.47
CA LEU A 116 -4.79 19.89 5.27
C LEU A 116 -4.56 20.99 6.33
N ASP A 117 -3.38 21.02 6.96
CA ASP A 117 -3.04 22.08 7.90
C ASP A 117 -2.91 23.44 7.22
N LEU A 118 -2.30 23.48 6.03
CA LEU A 118 -2.21 24.69 5.22
C LEU A 118 -3.60 25.19 4.80
N TYR A 119 -4.45 24.27 4.36
CA TYR A 119 -5.85 24.55 4.03
C TYR A 119 -6.62 25.11 5.25
N LYS A 120 -6.51 24.48 6.42
CA LYS A 120 -7.13 24.96 7.66
C LYS A 120 -6.60 26.33 8.08
N LYS A 121 -5.30 26.58 7.93
CA LYS A 121 -4.67 27.89 8.18
C LYS A 121 -5.24 28.95 7.25
N LEU A 122 -5.37 28.66 5.97
CA LEU A 122 -5.93 29.58 4.98
C LEU A 122 -7.40 29.90 5.26
N ASN A 123 -8.19 28.94 5.77
CA ASN A 123 -9.63 29.11 5.96
C ASN A 123 -10.08 29.62 7.33
N ASN A 124 -9.36 29.27 8.40
CA ASN A 124 -9.85 29.44 9.77
C ASN A 124 -8.87 30.18 10.69
N SER A 125 -7.76 30.70 10.15
CA SER A 125 -6.80 31.43 10.97
C SER A 125 -7.33 32.81 11.33
N ALA A 126 -7.41 33.11 12.63
CA ALA A 126 -7.75 34.44 13.13
C ALA A 126 -6.83 35.55 12.56
N LYS A 127 -5.57 35.19 12.24
CA LYS A 127 -4.59 36.06 11.59
C LYS A 127 -5.08 36.59 10.23
N TYR A 128 -5.84 35.78 9.50
CA TYR A 128 -6.32 36.08 8.15
C TYR A 128 -7.79 36.53 8.11
N SER A 129 -8.37 36.83 9.27
CA SER A 129 -9.79 37.22 9.40
C SER A 129 -10.22 38.38 8.50
N GLU A 130 -9.36 39.39 8.33
CA GLU A 130 -9.61 40.53 7.41
C GLU A 130 -9.74 40.06 5.95
N ILE A 131 -8.83 39.19 5.50
CA ILE A 131 -8.82 38.62 4.15
C ILE A 131 -10.05 37.73 3.96
N LEU A 132 -10.32 36.85 4.94
CA LEU A 132 -11.42 35.89 4.92
C LEU A 132 -12.81 36.51 5.00
N SER A 133 -12.91 37.76 5.46
CA SER A 133 -14.18 38.50 5.44
C SER A 133 -14.67 38.86 4.03
N HIS A 134 -13.81 38.70 3.01
CA HIS A 134 -14.18 38.91 1.61
C HIS A 134 -14.86 37.64 1.03
N SER A 135 -16.03 37.82 0.44
CA SER A 135 -16.91 36.73 -0.04
C SER A 135 -16.26 35.74 -1.01
N ASN A 136 -15.20 36.14 -1.72
CA ASN A 136 -14.52 35.30 -2.71
C ASN A 136 -13.65 34.19 -2.08
N PHE A 137 -13.38 34.23 -0.78
CA PHE A 137 -12.57 33.20 -0.10
C PHE A 137 -13.42 32.08 0.51
N ILE A 138 -14.73 32.29 0.63
CA ILE A 138 -15.67 31.35 1.25
C ILE A 138 -15.82 30.05 0.42
N PHE A 139 -15.49 30.07 -0.88
CA PHE A 139 -15.60 28.90 -1.76
C PHE A 139 -14.66 27.75 -1.39
N ILE A 140 -13.65 28.00 -0.56
CA ILE A 140 -12.77 26.94 -0.07
C ILE A 140 -13.49 26.10 1.01
N GLN A 141 -14.30 26.72 1.88
CA GLN A 141 -15.06 26.02 2.92
C GLN A 141 -16.32 25.35 2.33
N ASN A 142 -16.38 24.01 2.36
CA ASN A 142 -17.46 23.15 1.84
C ASN A 142 -17.50 22.95 0.32
N SER A 143 -16.43 23.24 -0.43
CA SER A 143 -16.35 22.82 -1.83
C SER A 143 -15.88 21.37 -1.95
N LYS A 144 -16.00 20.80 -3.16
CA LYS A 144 -15.49 19.45 -3.45
C LYS A 144 -13.98 19.34 -3.17
N ILE A 145 -13.22 20.44 -3.19
CA ILE A 145 -11.79 20.42 -2.85
C ILE A 145 -11.55 20.09 -1.37
N ASP A 146 -12.44 20.50 -0.46
CA ASP A 146 -12.38 20.17 0.96
C ASP A 146 -12.44 18.65 1.13
N ALA A 147 -13.44 18.01 0.51
CA ALA A 147 -13.60 16.57 0.52
C ALA A 147 -12.38 15.83 -0.05
N VAL A 148 -11.83 16.32 -1.17
CA VAL A 148 -10.59 15.78 -1.76
C VAL A 148 -9.43 15.86 -0.76
N ILE A 149 -9.17 17.02 -0.16
CA ILE A 149 -8.06 17.21 0.77
C ILE A 149 -8.20 16.32 2.01
N GLN A 150 -9.41 16.20 2.55
CA GLN A 150 -9.71 15.34 3.71
C GLN A 150 -9.49 13.86 3.37
N ALA A 151 -10.00 13.39 2.23
CA ALA A 151 -9.83 12.02 1.76
C ALA A 151 -8.34 11.68 1.57
N PHE A 152 -7.60 12.54 0.87
CA PHE A 152 -6.16 12.37 0.69
C PHE A 152 -5.40 12.36 2.00
N ASN A 153 -5.68 13.31 2.90
CA ASN A 153 -4.97 13.40 4.16
C ASN A 153 -5.20 12.15 5.03
N SER A 154 -6.46 11.72 5.19
CA SER A 154 -6.76 10.54 6.00
C SER A 154 -6.10 9.28 5.42
N LEU A 155 -6.26 9.04 4.11
CA LEU A 155 -5.72 7.83 3.49
C LEU A 155 -4.19 7.83 3.46
N ALA A 156 -3.56 9.00 3.26
CA ALA A 156 -2.11 9.12 3.33
C ALA A 156 -1.57 8.84 4.75
N GLN A 157 -2.24 9.33 5.79
CA GLN A 157 -1.85 9.06 7.18
C GLN A 157 -1.97 7.57 7.54
N ASP A 158 -3.06 6.94 7.12
CA ASP A 158 -3.26 5.50 7.30
C ASP A 158 -2.21 4.71 6.52
N LEU A 159 -1.97 5.07 5.25
CA LEU A 159 -0.96 4.40 4.41
C LEU A 159 0.45 4.53 5.01
N VAL A 160 0.86 5.71 5.49
CA VAL A 160 2.16 5.86 6.18
C VAL A 160 2.24 4.96 7.41
N SER A 161 1.17 4.91 8.20
CA SER A 161 1.10 4.06 9.39
C SER A 161 1.21 2.57 9.05
N GLN A 162 0.49 2.11 8.02
CA GLN A 162 0.55 0.73 7.56
C GLN A 162 1.89 0.39 6.89
N ILE A 163 2.46 1.26 6.05
CA ILE A 163 3.82 1.08 5.52
C ILE A 163 4.80 0.84 6.66
N SER A 164 4.73 1.65 7.71
CA SER A 164 5.63 1.54 8.86
C SER A 164 5.40 0.22 9.61
N ALA A 165 4.16 -0.06 10.02
CA ALA A 165 3.81 -1.23 10.81
C ALA A 165 4.02 -2.54 10.04
N ASP A 166 3.52 -2.64 8.82
CA ASP A 166 3.55 -3.85 8.01
C ASP A 166 4.94 -4.15 7.47
N SER A 167 5.77 -3.14 7.17
CA SER A 167 7.19 -3.40 6.84
C SER A 167 7.93 -4.02 8.02
N VAL A 168 7.73 -3.50 9.24
CA VAL A 168 8.32 -4.07 10.47
C VAL A 168 7.78 -5.47 10.73
N ASN A 169 6.46 -5.65 10.71
CA ASN A 169 5.80 -6.93 10.99
C ASN A 169 6.16 -7.99 9.96
N PHE A 170 6.20 -7.63 8.68
CA PHE A 170 6.56 -8.56 7.61
C PHE A 170 8.06 -8.87 7.59
N ASN A 171 8.92 -7.91 7.89
CA ASN A 171 10.34 -8.17 8.14
C ASN A 171 10.52 -9.17 9.29
N ASN A 172 9.80 -8.96 10.40
CA ASN A 172 9.72 -9.87 11.55
C ASN A 172 8.88 -11.13 11.31
N PHE A 173 8.32 -11.35 10.13
CA PHE A 173 7.68 -12.63 9.79
C PHE A 173 8.60 -13.44 8.87
N SER A 174 9.27 -12.73 7.96
CA SER A 174 10.13 -13.31 6.93
C SER A 174 11.58 -13.50 7.35
N ASP A 175 12.06 -12.91 8.45
CA ASP A 175 13.43 -13.10 8.94
C ASP A 175 13.61 -14.45 9.62
N TYR A 176 14.38 -15.34 8.98
CA TYR A 176 14.61 -16.73 9.40
C TYR A 176 16.00 -16.98 10.03
N ASP A 177 16.93 -16.02 9.96
CA ASP A 177 18.35 -16.22 10.35
C ASP A 177 18.70 -15.67 11.74
N ASN A 178 17.79 -15.00 12.45
CA ASN A 178 18.12 -14.31 13.70
C ASN A 178 17.62 -15.12 14.92
N SER A 179 18.53 -15.80 15.62
CA SER A 179 18.20 -16.64 16.79
C SER A 179 17.63 -15.87 17.99
N ASN A 180 17.66 -14.53 17.96
CA ASN A 180 17.29 -13.66 19.08
C ASN A 180 15.98 -12.86 18.89
N ASN A 181 15.32 -12.92 17.73
CA ASN A 181 14.06 -12.21 17.51
C ASN A 181 12.90 -13.20 17.28
N ASN A 182 11.73 -12.85 17.81
CA ASN A 182 10.47 -13.60 17.76
C ASN A 182 9.87 -13.76 16.34
N SER A 183 10.68 -13.64 15.29
CA SER A 183 10.28 -13.72 13.88
C SER A 183 10.26 -15.15 13.37
N ARG A 184 9.08 -15.67 13.02
CA ARG A 184 8.93 -16.98 12.39
C ARG A 184 7.66 -17.02 11.55
N SER A 185 7.79 -17.06 10.21
CA SER A 185 6.87 -17.86 9.41
C SER A 185 6.78 -19.24 10.06
N TYR A 186 5.58 -19.63 10.46
CA TYR A 186 5.39 -20.87 11.19
C TYR A 186 5.72 -22.06 10.29
N LEU A 187 5.47 -21.96 8.98
CA LEU A 187 5.82 -23.02 8.05
C LEU A 187 7.33 -23.24 7.99
N ILE A 188 8.11 -22.18 7.76
CA ILE A 188 9.57 -22.28 7.66
C ILE A 188 10.18 -22.76 8.98
N ALA A 189 9.72 -22.22 10.10
CA ALA A 189 10.25 -22.57 11.42
C ALA A 189 9.94 -24.02 11.80
N ASN A 190 8.71 -24.49 11.57
CA ASN A 190 8.33 -25.85 11.92
C ASN A 190 8.91 -26.87 10.94
N TYR A 191 9.04 -26.54 9.64
CA TYR A 191 9.68 -27.42 8.67
C TYR A 191 11.13 -27.78 9.06
N ASN A 192 11.92 -26.81 9.55
CA ASN A 192 13.26 -27.08 10.06
C ASN A 192 13.23 -28.07 11.23
N ASN A 193 12.27 -27.93 12.15
CA ASN A 193 12.10 -28.85 13.27
C ASN A 193 11.63 -30.25 12.83
N TRP A 194 10.72 -30.34 11.86
CA TRP A 194 10.22 -31.60 11.31
C TRP A 194 11.35 -32.38 10.63
N THR A 195 12.19 -31.69 9.86
CA THR A 195 13.33 -32.30 9.16
C THR A 195 14.48 -32.68 10.08
N LEU A 196 14.88 -31.83 11.04
CA LEU A 196 15.97 -32.15 11.97
C LEU A 196 15.64 -33.33 12.89
N ASN A 197 14.37 -33.52 13.23
CA ASN A 197 13.92 -34.58 14.14
C ASN A 197 13.35 -35.80 13.41
N ASN A 198 13.39 -35.86 12.07
CA ASN A 198 12.74 -36.90 11.26
C ASN A 198 11.28 -37.15 11.68
N LYS A 199 10.56 -36.09 12.03
CA LYS A 199 9.18 -36.14 12.54
C LYS A 199 8.22 -35.77 11.41
N ILE A 200 7.30 -36.68 11.08
CA ILE A 200 6.13 -36.34 10.25
C ILE A 200 5.17 -35.53 11.13
N PRO A 201 4.82 -34.29 10.76
CA PRO A 201 3.91 -33.47 11.56
C PRO A 201 2.48 -34.00 11.52
N SER A 202 1.70 -33.72 12.57
CA SER A 202 0.27 -34.05 12.58
C SER A 202 -0.52 -33.06 11.70
N GLN A 203 -1.67 -33.49 11.18
CA GLN A 203 -2.55 -32.65 10.37
C GLN A 203 -2.96 -31.35 11.10
N ASP A 204 -3.32 -31.44 12.38
CA ASP A 204 -3.67 -30.27 13.20
C ASP A 204 -2.50 -29.27 13.33
N GLU A 205 -1.28 -29.79 13.49
CA GLU A 205 -0.07 -28.97 13.57
C GLU A 205 0.14 -28.21 12.26
N VAL A 206 0.04 -28.90 11.11
CA VAL A 206 0.18 -28.30 9.78
C VAL A 206 -0.94 -27.30 9.49
N GLN A 207 -2.20 -27.64 9.81
CA GLN A 207 -3.34 -26.76 9.61
C GLN A 207 -3.18 -25.45 10.36
N ARG A 208 -2.79 -25.51 11.64
CA ARG A 208 -2.54 -24.31 12.46
C ARG A 208 -1.42 -23.45 11.85
N VAL A 209 -0.34 -24.10 11.39
CA VAL A 209 0.81 -23.44 10.78
C VAL A 209 0.42 -22.71 9.49
N ILE A 210 -0.29 -23.39 8.58
CA ILE A 210 -0.71 -22.80 7.31
C ILE A 210 -1.72 -21.68 7.52
N SER A 211 -2.68 -21.86 8.44
CA SER A 211 -3.69 -20.84 8.74
C SER A 211 -3.06 -19.55 9.27
N TYR A 212 -2.03 -19.67 10.12
CA TYR A 212 -1.30 -18.50 10.65
C TYR A 212 -0.57 -17.74 9.55
N ASP A 213 0.19 -18.46 8.71
CA ASP A 213 0.97 -17.88 7.62
C ASP A 213 0.04 -17.22 6.57
N TYR A 214 -1.05 -17.89 6.18
CA TYR A 214 -2.09 -17.32 5.32
C TYR A 214 -2.66 -16.02 5.89
N LYS A 215 -3.14 -16.04 7.14
CA LYS A 215 -3.71 -14.85 7.78
C LYS A 215 -2.71 -13.71 7.84
N THR A 216 -1.44 -14.00 8.10
CA THR A 216 -0.37 -13.00 8.17
C THR A 216 -0.15 -12.36 6.81
N LEU A 217 0.00 -13.16 5.74
CA LEU A 217 0.11 -12.65 4.37
C LEU A 217 -1.10 -11.80 3.99
N SER A 218 -2.30 -12.27 4.29
CA SER A 218 -3.51 -11.58 3.88
C SER A 218 -3.85 -10.33 4.68
N THR A 219 -3.31 -10.21 5.90
CA THR A 219 -3.53 -9.02 6.76
C THR A 219 -2.46 -7.97 6.55
N LEU A 220 -1.18 -8.36 6.38
CA LEU A 220 -0.07 -7.40 6.27
C LEU A 220 0.19 -6.99 4.81
N LEU A 221 0.01 -7.90 3.86
CA LEU A 221 0.46 -7.68 2.49
C LEU A 221 -0.68 -7.43 1.53
N SER A 222 -1.62 -8.36 1.40
CA SER A 222 -2.76 -8.18 0.50
C SER A 222 -3.97 -9.03 0.93
N ASN A 223 -5.10 -8.37 1.18
CA ASN A 223 -6.38 -9.06 1.27
C ASN A 223 -6.86 -9.37 -0.15
N THR A 224 -6.85 -10.66 -0.50
CA THR A 224 -7.10 -11.11 -1.87
C THR A 224 -8.59 -11.24 -2.22
N ASN A 225 -9.51 -10.75 -1.37
CA ASN A 225 -10.93 -10.73 -1.68
C ASN A 225 -11.18 -9.84 -2.91
N PRO A 226 -11.76 -10.35 -4.02
CA PRO A 226 -11.95 -9.59 -5.26
C PRO A 226 -12.69 -8.26 -5.10
N GLN A 227 -13.62 -8.14 -4.14
CA GLN A 227 -14.39 -6.91 -3.95
C GLN A 227 -13.55 -5.72 -3.48
N LEU A 228 -12.38 -5.96 -2.88
CA LEU A 228 -11.42 -4.91 -2.49
C LEU A 228 -10.56 -4.41 -3.64
N TRP A 229 -10.68 -5.04 -4.81
CA TRP A 229 -9.92 -4.73 -6.01
C TRP A 229 -10.86 -4.38 -7.17
N ASP A 230 -12.14 -4.16 -6.87
CA ASP A 230 -13.13 -3.81 -7.88
C ASP A 230 -13.18 -2.29 -8.08
N GLU A 231 -12.80 -1.86 -9.28
CA GLU A 231 -12.75 -0.46 -9.75
C GLU A 231 -14.14 0.18 -9.88
N SER A 232 -15.22 -0.59 -9.72
CA SER A 232 -16.61 -0.12 -9.89
C SER A 232 -17.00 1.05 -8.97
N HIS A 233 -16.23 1.32 -7.91
CA HIS A 233 -16.44 2.42 -6.95
C HIS A 233 -15.64 3.70 -7.25
N SER A 234 -14.94 3.80 -8.38
CA SER A 234 -14.10 4.94 -8.81
C SER A 234 -14.80 6.32 -8.95
N HIS A 235 -16.08 6.42 -8.58
CA HIS A 235 -16.93 7.58 -8.85
C HIS A 235 -17.13 8.49 -7.64
N GLU A 236 -16.79 8.07 -6.41
CA GLU A 236 -17.08 8.83 -5.19
C GLU A 236 -15.81 9.19 -4.41
N ILE A 237 -15.76 10.43 -3.90
CA ILE A 237 -14.72 10.85 -2.94
C ILE A 237 -15.11 10.27 -1.58
N ILE A 238 -14.41 9.23 -1.15
CA ILE A 238 -14.63 8.59 0.15
C ILE A 238 -13.78 9.32 1.19
N ILE A 239 -14.44 9.93 2.18
CA ILE A 239 -13.78 10.54 3.34
C ILE A 239 -13.77 9.52 4.47
N TYR A 240 -12.58 9.16 4.92
CA TYR A 240 -12.35 8.29 6.07
C TYR A 240 -12.34 9.17 7.32
N ASP A 241 -13.45 9.22 8.06
CA ASP A 241 -13.58 10.01 9.29
C ASP A 241 -13.79 9.10 10.49
N ASN A 242 -13.18 9.44 11.64
CA ASN A 242 -13.26 8.64 12.86
C ASN A 242 -14.67 8.57 13.50
N ASP A 243 -15.58 9.46 13.10
CA ASP A 243 -16.85 9.69 13.81
C ASP A 243 -18.14 9.32 13.03
N ASN A 244 -18.04 8.77 11.80
CA ASN A 244 -19.25 8.52 10.97
C ASN A 244 -19.54 7.04 10.66
N LYS A 245 -20.85 6.73 10.70
CA LYS A 245 -21.46 5.40 10.53
C LYS A 245 -21.30 4.75 9.15
N ASN A 246 -20.59 5.40 8.21
CA ASN A 246 -20.13 4.77 6.97
C ASN A 246 -18.80 4.06 7.27
N SER A 247 -18.88 3.02 8.09
CA SER A 247 -17.73 2.33 8.67
C SER A 247 -16.91 1.61 7.60
N HIS A 248 -15.69 2.10 7.33
CA HIS A 248 -14.49 1.42 6.82
C HIS A 248 -14.67 0.10 6.05
N ASN A 249 -15.14 0.16 4.80
CA ASN A 249 -15.06 -0.99 3.90
C ASN A 249 -13.70 -1.06 3.18
N HIS A 250 -12.59 -0.92 3.90
CA HIS A 250 -11.25 -1.03 3.31
C HIS A 250 -10.34 -1.98 4.09
N SER A 251 -9.29 -2.45 3.43
CA SER A 251 -8.30 -3.37 4.00
C SER A 251 -7.04 -2.62 4.36
N HIS A 252 -6.56 -2.76 5.61
CA HIS A 252 -5.28 -2.21 6.04
C HIS A 252 -4.06 -2.96 5.47
N ALA A 253 -4.26 -4.03 4.70
CA ALA A 253 -3.14 -4.69 4.05
C ALA A 253 -2.49 -3.74 3.04
N LEU A 254 -1.15 -3.67 3.06
CA LEU A 254 -0.38 -2.64 2.38
C LEU A 254 -0.73 -2.48 0.88
N ALA A 255 -0.98 -3.57 0.15
CA ALA A 255 -1.31 -3.49 -1.28
C ALA A 255 -2.69 -2.88 -1.55
N ASN A 256 -3.68 -3.20 -0.70
CA ASN A 256 -5.00 -2.59 -0.79
C ASN A 256 -4.91 -1.08 -0.52
N MET A 257 -4.18 -0.68 0.52
CA MET A 257 -3.98 0.73 0.86
C MET A 257 -3.28 1.53 -0.25
N ILE A 258 -2.25 0.94 -0.90
CA ILE A 258 -1.56 1.58 -2.02
C ILE A 258 -2.50 1.73 -3.22
N HIS A 259 -3.27 0.68 -3.53
CA HIS A 259 -4.25 0.67 -4.62
C HIS A 259 -5.32 1.75 -4.40
N GLU A 260 -5.92 1.80 -3.22
CA GLU A 260 -6.92 2.81 -2.85
C GLU A 260 -6.35 4.23 -2.89
N PHE A 261 -5.09 4.41 -2.45
CA PHE A 261 -4.43 5.71 -2.52
C PHE A 261 -4.16 6.15 -3.96
N ALA A 262 -3.76 5.24 -4.84
CA ALA A 262 -3.62 5.51 -6.27
C ALA A 262 -4.96 5.91 -6.90
N HIS A 263 -6.04 5.19 -6.59
CA HIS A 263 -7.37 5.50 -7.12
C HIS A 263 -7.91 6.88 -6.71
N LEU A 264 -7.50 7.43 -5.56
CA LEU A 264 -7.84 8.83 -5.21
C LEU A 264 -7.27 9.84 -6.22
N PHE A 265 -6.26 9.48 -7.02
CA PHE A 265 -5.78 10.34 -8.10
C PHE A 265 -6.56 10.19 -9.41
N GLU A 266 -7.51 9.26 -9.49
CA GLU A 266 -8.19 8.87 -10.75
C GLU A 266 -9.69 9.11 -10.75
N PHE A 267 -10.25 9.65 -9.66
CA PHE A 267 -11.71 9.85 -9.57
C PHE A 267 -12.24 10.70 -10.75
N ASN A 268 -13.41 10.31 -11.27
CA ASN A 268 -13.97 10.83 -12.53
C ASN A 268 -14.21 12.36 -12.57
N GLU A 269 -14.38 13.01 -11.42
CA GLU A 269 -14.62 14.46 -11.35
C GLU A 269 -13.33 15.30 -11.33
N LYS A 270 -12.14 14.67 -11.35
CA LYS A 270 -10.84 15.33 -11.17
C LYS A 270 -10.65 16.55 -12.06
N GLU A 271 -10.87 16.41 -13.36
CA GLU A 271 -10.70 17.52 -14.30
C GLU A 271 -11.71 18.65 -14.07
N ASN A 272 -12.95 18.34 -13.71
CA ASN A 272 -13.95 19.35 -13.40
C ASN A 272 -13.61 20.13 -12.12
N ILE A 273 -13.24 19.42 -11.04
CA ILE A 273 -12.81 20.04 -9.78
C ILE A 273 -11.56 20.89 -10.00
N LYS A 274 -10.57 20.37 -10.75
CA LYS A 274 -9.35 21.08 -11.10
C LYS A 274 -9.64 22.36 -11.89
N ASN A 275 -10.47 22.29 -12.93
CA ASN A 275 -10.79 23.47 -13.75
C ASN A 275 -11.53 24.54 -12.94
N GLN A 276 -12.46 24.14 -12.08
CA GLN A 276 -13.14 25.04 -11.16
C GLN A 276 -12.14 25.70 -10.20
N PHE A 277 -11.30 24.89 -9.54
CA PHE A 277 -10.26 25.36 -8.63
C PHE A 277 -9.33 26.37 -9.31
N LEU A 278 -8.87 26.09 -10.52
CA LEU A 278 -7.96 26.96 -11.27
C LEU A 278 -8.61 28.32 -11.60
N ALA A 279 -9.88 28.33 -12.01
CA ALA A 279 -10.60 29.57 -12.27
C ALA A 279 -10.68 30.45 -11.00
N ASP A 280 -11.06 29.84 -9.88
CA ASP A 280 -11.21 30.53 -8.59
C ASP A 280 -9.87 31.06 -8.05
N THR A 281 -8.78 30.29 -8.24
CA THR A 281 -7.46 30.69 -7.74
C THR A 281 -6.92 31.95 -8.40
N GLN A 282 -7.22 32.17 -9.69
CA GLN A 282 -6.73 33.36 -10.39
C GLN A 282 -7.39 34.64 -9.84
N GLU A 283 -8.67 34.57 -9.47
CA GLU A 283 -9.38 35.68 -8.85
C GLU A 283 -8.78 36.05 -7.49
N ILE A 284 -8.45 35.03 -6.68
CA ILE A 284 -7.79 35.21 -5.38
C ILE A 284 -6.43 35.89 -5.54
N VAL A 285 -5.59 35.41 -6.47
CA VAL A 285 -4.26 36.00 -6.70
C VAL A 285 -4.38 37.47 -7.14
N ASN A 286 -5.30 37.76 -8.06
CA ASN A 286 -5.53 39.12 -8.54
C ASN A 286 -6.02 40.04 -7.42
N PHE A 287 -6.92 39.56 -6.56
CA PHE A 287 -7.38 40.29 -5.39
C PHE A 287 -6.21 40.60 -4.44
N LEU A 288 -5.39 39.61 -4.10
CA LEU A 288 -4.25 39.79 -3.21
C LEU A 288 -3.24 40.79 -3.79
N ASP A 289 -2.97 40.71 -5.10
CA ASP A 289 -2.08 41.67 -5.78
C ASP A 289 -2.62 43.10 -5.75
N ALA A 290 -3.94 43.28 -5.92
CA ALA A 290 -4.54 44.60 -5.79
C ALA A 290 -4.36 45.17 -4.37
N GLN A 291 -4.61 44.36 -3.33
CA GLN A 291 -4.48 44.78 -1.93
C GLN A 291 -3.02 45.07 -1.53
N ILE A 292 -2.06 44.26 -2.02
CA ILE A 292 -0.63 44.47 -1.75
C ILE A 292 -0.12 45.77 -2.41
N ASN A 293 -0.58 46.06 -3.62
CA ASN A 293 -0.15 47.24 -4.37
C ASN A 293 -0.85 48.54 -3.93
N ASP A 294 -2.00 48.46 -3.26
CA ASP A 294 -2.70 49.63 -2.72
C ASP A 294 -1.89 50.27 -1.57
N GLU A 295 -1.50 51.53 -1.73
CA GLU A 295 -0.73 52.29 -0.73
C GLU A 295 -1.53 52.61 0.55
N SER A 296 -2.86 52.55 0.51
CA SER A 296 -3.74 52.83 1.65
C SER A 296 -3.84 51.65 2.64
N ILE A 297 -3.47 50.44 2.22
CA ILE A 297 -3.52 49.23 3.04
C ILE A 297 -2.34 49.20 4.03
N GLN A 298 -2.64 49.23 5.32
CA GLN A 298 -1.62 49.29 6.39
C GLN A 298 -0.97 47.92 6.68
N ASN A 299 -1.67 46.80 6.44
CA ASN A 299 -1.24 45.44 6.81
C ASN A 299 -0.68 44.61 5.64
N LYS A 300 0.11 45.22 4.74
CA LYS A 300 0.67 44.53 3.56
C LYS A 300 1.42 43.23 3.89
N THR A 301 2.04 43.14 5.06
CA THR A 301 2.72 41.92 5.52
C THR A 301 1.77 40.72 5.58
N ILE A 302 0.57 40.89 6.14
CA ILE A 302 -0.41 39.80 6.29
C ILE A 302 -0.89 39.33 4.92
N TYR A 303 -1.16 40.25 3.99
CA TYR A 303 -1.53 39.90 2.61
C TYR A 303 -0.41 39.16 1.88
N ASN A 304 0.85 39.58 2.04
CA ASN A 304 1.99 38.87 1.46
C ASN A 304 2.17 37.47 2.05
N GLU A 305 2.02 37.31 3.36
CA GLU A 305 2.10 36.00 4.04
C GLU A 305 0.97 35.06 3.59
N PHE A 306 -0.26 35.57 3.54
CA PHE A 306 -1.40 34.81 3.01
C PHE A 306 -1.15 34.39 1.56
N LYS A 307 -0.70 35.32 0.71
CA LYS A 307 -0.39 35.02 -0.70
C LYS A 307 0.66 33.91 -0.81
N ASN A 308 1.72 33.95 -0.01
CA ASN A 308 2.74 32.91 -0.01
C ASN A 308 2.17 31.53 0.39
N ASP A 309 1.41 31.47 1.49
CA ASP A 309 0.74 30.24 1.93
C ASP A 309 -0.22 29.71 0.85
N PHE A 310 -1.01 30.62 0.24
CA PHE A 310 -1.97 30.28 -0.81
C PHE A 310 -1.30 29.75 -2.08
N LEU A 311 -0.17 30.33 -2.48
CA LEU A 311 0.59 29.86 -3.64
C LEU A 311 1.19 28.47 -3.41
N ILE A 312 1.67 28.19 -2.19
CA ILE A 312 2.13 26.84 -1.81
C ILE A 312 0.96 25.85 -1.87
N PHE A 313 -0.19 26.21 -1.30
CA PHE A 313 -1.41 25.40 -1.34
C PHE A 313 -1.83 25.09 -2.78
N LYS A 314 -1.90 26.12 -3.61
CA LYS A 314 -2.21 26.02 -5.04
C LYS A 314 -1.25 25.08 -5.76
N GLU A 315 0.07 25.24 -5.56
CA GLU A 315 1.08 24.40 -6.19
C GLU A 315 0.92 22.93 -5.80
N LYS A 316 0.65 22.61 -4.53
CA LYS A 316 0.43 21.22 -4.09
C LYS A 316 -0.82 20.61 -4.72
N ILE A 317 -1.93 21.35 -4.78
CA ILE A 317 -3.17 20.89 -5.42
C ILE A 317 -2.98 20.68 -6.93
N GLU A 318 -2.31 21.60 -7.62
CA GLU A 318 -2.01 21.46 -9.05
C GLU A 318 -1.14 20.23 -9.32
N LYS A 319 -0.11 20.00 -8.49
CA LYS A 319 0.73 18.79 -8.58
C LYS A 319 -0.07 17.53 -8.32
N LEU A 320 -0.92 17.52 -7.30
CA LEU A 320 -1.80 16.39 -6.98
C LEU A 320 -2.68 16.03 -8.17
N PHE A 321 -3.27 17.03 -8.83
CA PHE A 321 -4.09 16.81 -10.02
C PHE A 321 -3.30 16.49 -11.30
N SER A 322 -1.99 16.69 -11.32
CA SER A 322 -1.15 16.35 -12.47
C SER A 322 -0.40 15.04 -12.33
N GLN A 323 -0.49 14.36 -11.18
CA GLN A 323 0.18 13.07 -10.99
C GLN A 323 -0.40 12.01 -11.92
N ASP A 324 0.51 11.29 -12.56
CA ASP A 324 0.27 10.01 -13.20
C ASP A 324 0.62 8.92 -12.19
N VAL A 325 -0.32 8.02 -11.91
CA VAL A 325 -0.20 6.98 -10.88
C VAL A 325 -0.36 5.56 -11.44
N GLU A 326 -0.40 5.40 -12.76
CA GLU A 326 -0.62 4.10 -13.43
C GLU A 326 0.41 3.05 -12.96
N ASP A 327 1.67 3.46 -12.80
CA ASP A 327 2.76 2.60 -12.30
C ASP A 327 2.59 2.18 -10.83
N VAL A 328 1.99 3.02 -10.00
CA VAL A 328 1.68 2.72 -8.58
C VAL A 328 0.51 1.76 -8.48
N GLU A 329 -0.50 1.97 -9.31
CA GLU A 329 -1.65 1.06 -9.40
C GLU A 329 -1.23 -0.32 -9.92
N GLU A 330 -0.52 -0.38 -11.05
CA GLU A 330 0.02 -1.63 -11.62
C GLU A 330 0.89 -2.37 -10.61
N PHE A 331 1.70 -1.63 -9.85
CA PHE A 331 2.52 -2.19 -8.78
C PHE A 331 1.68 -2.86 -7.69
N SER A 332 0.59 -2.22 -7.24
CA SER A 332 -0.32 -2.78 -6.23
C SER A 332 -1.03 -4.05 -6.70
N ILE A 333 -1.49 -4.07 -7.96
CA ILE A 333 -2.16 -5.22 -8.60
C ILE A 333 -1.18 -6.37 -8.80
N THR A 334 0.01 -6.07 -9.34
CA THR A 334 1.08 -7.05 -9.52
C THR A 334 1.43 -7.71 -8.20
N PHE A 335 1.48 -6.92 -7.12
CA PHE A 335 1.77 -7.43 -5.82
C PHE A 335 0.65 -8.31 -5.24
N ASN A 336 -0.62 -7.95 -5.44
CA ASN A 336 -1.75 -8.82 -5.11
C ASN A 336 -1.59 -10.21 -5.76
N GLU A 337 -1.21 -10.25 -7.04
CA GLU A 337 -0.96 -11.51 -7.75
C GLU A 337 0.23 -12.28 -7.18
N GLN A 338 1.31 -11.60 -6.75
CA GLN A 338 2.42 -12.27 -6.07
C GLN A 338 2.01 -12.87 -4.73
N VAL A 339 1.15 -12.19 -3.95
CA VAL A 339 0.59 -12.73 -2.70
C VAL A 339 -0.32 -13.92 -2.98
N LYS A 340 -1.23 -13.85 -3.96
CA LYS A 340 -2.06 -14.98 -4.40
C LYS A 340 -1.21 -16.18 -4.79
N ASN A 341 -0.13 -15.98 -5.54
CA ASN A 341 0.79 -17.05 -5.91
C ASN A 341 1.52 -17.65 -4.70
N THR A 342 1.85 -16.83 -3.70
CA THR A 342 2.43 -17.31 -2.44
C THR A 342 1.43 -18.14 -1.63
N ILE A 343 0.16 -17.72 -1.59
CA ILE A 343 -0.94 -18.47 -0.96
C ILE A 343 -1.20 -19.79 -1.67
N LYS A 344 -1.13 -19.86 -3.00
CA LYS A 344 -1.24 -21.14 -3.75
C LYS A 344 -0.20 -22.17 -3.29
N ILE A 345 1.02 -21.76 -2.91
CA ILE A 345 2.02 -22.69 -2.37
C ILE A 345 1.53 -23.30 -1.04
N LEU A 346 0.90 -22.49 -0.18
CA LEU A 346 0.27 -22.95 1.06
C LEU A 346 -0.90 -23.91 0.80
N GLU A 347 -1.70 -23.65 -0.23
CA GLU A 347 -2.78 -24.54 -0.66
C GLU A 347 -2.24 -25.89 -1.13
N GLU A 348 -1.15 -25.90 -1.92
CA GLU A 348 -0.51 -27.15 -2.37
C GLU A 348 0.05 -27.96 -1.21
N ILE A 349 0.66 -27.31 -0.20
CA ILE A 349 1.10 -27.99 1.02
C ILE A 349 -0.11 -28.57 1.77
N SER A 350 -1.22 -27.83 1.84
CA SER A 350 -2.45 -28.31 2.49
C SER A 350 -3.00 -29.58 1.82
N LYS A 351 -2.89 -29.70 0.50
CA LYS A 351 -3.31 -30.89 -0.27
C LYS A 351 -2.46 -32.12 0.05
N ILE A 352 -1.15 -31.96 0.27
CA ILE A 352 -0.25 -33.06 0.68
C ILE A 352 -0.77 -33.73 1.96
N PHE A 353 -1.24 -32.93 2.91
CA PHE A 353 -1.73 -33.40 4.21
C PHE A 353 -3.24 -33.67 4.24
N LYS A 354 -3.96 -33.47 3.12
CA LYS A 354 -5.42 -33.63 3.02
C LYS A 354 -6.18 -32.80 4.06
N LEU A 355 -5.76 -31.54 4.25
CA LEU A 355 -6.37 -30.65 5.24
C LEU A 355 -7.69 -30.06 4.72
N ASP A 356 -8.57 -29.64 5.64
CA ASP A 356 -9.77 -28.88 5.29
C ASP A 356 -9.42 -27.43 4.91
N THR A 357 -9.31 -27.19 3.61
CA THR A 357 -8.92 -25.87 3.07
C THR A 357 -9.91 -24.76 3.41
N LYS A 358 -11.20 -25.06 3.59
CA LYS A 358 -12.22 -24.04 3.93
C LYS A 358 -12.00 -23.45 5.33
N SER A 359 -11.44 -24.25 6.24
CA SER A 359 -11.11 -23.81 7.60
C SER A 359 -9.82 -23.00 7.70
N ILE A 360 -8.97 -23.08 6.67
CA ILE A 360 -7.64 -22.43 6.60
C ILE A 360 -7.74 -21.10 5.87
N PHE A 361 -8.28 -21.13 4.65
CA PHE A 361 -8.33 -19.99 3.74
C PHE A 361 -9.66 -19.25 3.91
N VAL A 362 -9.84 -18.71 5.11
CA VAL A 362 -11.04 -17.98 5.51
C VAL A 362 -10.95 -16.51 5.13
N GLU A 363 -12.11 -15.90 4.91
CA GLU A 363 -12.19 -14.47 4.66
C GLU A 363 -11.57 -13.62 5.79
N ILE A 364 -10.77 -12.63 5.40
CA ILE A 364 -10.07 -11.71 6.31
C ILE A 364 -10.92 -10.45 6.53
N ALA A 365 -11.05 -10.08 7.80
CA ALA A 365 -11.81 -8.90 8.20
C ALA A 365 -11.15 -7.59 7.71
N LEU A 366 -12.00 -6.60 7.46
CA LEU A 366 -11.64 -5.23 7.10
C LEU A 366 -11.15 -4.43 8.31
N ALA A 367 -10.71 -3.19 8.07
CA ALA A 367 -10.24 -2.27 9.11
C ALA A 367 -11.27 -2.04 10.23
N ASN A 368 -12.57 -2.02 9.92
CA ASN A 368 -13.67 -1.92 10.91
C ASN A 368 -13.96 -3.23 11.67
N GLY A 369 -13.27 -4.32 11.37
CA GLY A 369 -13.53 -5.65 11.94
C GLY A 369 -14.71 -6.40 11.31
N ASN A 370 -15.42 -5.81 10.35
CA ASN A 370 -16.44 -6.50 9.58
C ASN A 370 -15.81 -7.40 8.51
N LYS A 371 -16.56 -8.42 8.11
CA LYS A 371 -16.26 -9.19 6.90
C LYS A 371 -16.96 -8.57 5.71
N ILE A 372 -16.35 -8.68 4.54
CA ILE A 372 -16.96 -8.37 3.26
C ILE A 372 -18.09 -9.38 3.05
N SER A 373 -19.31 -9.01 3.41
CA SER A 373 -20.47 -9.84 3.09
C SER A 373 -20.61 -9.90 1.58
N GLU A 374 -20.68 -11.12 1.01
CA GLU A 374 -21.20 -11.33 -0.33
C GLU A 374 -22.58 -10.64 -0.41
N GLN A 375 -22.67 -9.53 -1.17
CA GLN A 375 -23.94 -8.92 -1.55
C GLN A 375 -24.50 -9.62 -2.78
#